data_AF-A0A434ZJ70-F1
#
_entry.id   AF-A0A434ZJ70-F1
#
_cell.length_a   1.000
_cell.length_b   1.000
_cell.length_c   1.000
_cell.angle_alpha   90.00
_cell.angle_beta   90.00
_cell.angle_gamma   90.00
#
_symmetry.space_group_name_H-M   'P 1'
#
loop_
_entity.id
_entity.type
_entity.pdbx_description
1 polymer ?
#
loop_
_entity_poly.entity_id
_entity_poly.type
_entity_poly.pdbx_seq_one_letter_code
_entity_poly.pdbx_strand_id
1 'polypeptide(L)'
;MRLTDREKTDLFDFLNEHIRRSSFRTRADLAGAASGNLFGLLEITNRSLAKKLDGRKGLVAAARRLGFPINAGKGGSRSGSVIWEFIDLPD
;
A
#
# COMPACT_ATOMS: atom_id res chain seq x y z
N MET A 1 -15.99 -1.74 5.13
CA MET A 1 -14.97 -2.10 6.14
C MET A 1 -14.75 -0.95 7.12
N ARG A 2 -14.74 -1.23 8.42
CA ARG A 2 -14.53 -0.27 9.51
C ARG A 2 -13.39 -0.78 10.39
N LEU A 3 -12.23 -0.11 10.34
CA LEU A 3 -11.10 -0.36 11.23
C LEU A 3 -11.34 0.33 12.57
N THR A 4 -10.89 -0.28 13.66
CA THR A 4 -10.79 0.41 14.96
C THR A 4 -9.71 1.49 14.91
N ASP A 5 -9.71 2.45 15.84
CA ASP A 5 -8.71 3.52 15.83
C ASP A 5 -7.30 2.99 16.04
N ARG A 6 -7.13 1.96 16.88
CA ARG A 6 -5.85 1.25 17.03
C ARG A 6 -5.39 0.65 15.70
N GLU A 7 -6.26 -0.01 14.96
CA GLU A 7 -5.90 -0.63 13.68
C GLU A 7 -5.61 0.39 12.58
N LYS A 8 -6.24 1.57 12.64
CA LYS A 8 -5.89 2.68 11.76
C LYS A 8 -4.47 3.17 12.05
N THR A 9 -4.10 3.31 13.33
CA THR A 9 -2.73 3.65 13.74
C THR A 9 -1.75 2.58 13.29
N ASP A 10 -2.02 1.30 13.58
CA ASP A 10 -1.16 0.18 13.19
C ASP A 10 -0.96 0.14 11.65
N LEU A 11 -2.03 0.39 10.88
CA LEU A 11 -1.95 0.45 9.42
C LEU A 11 -1.17 1.67 8.93
N PHE A 12 -1.37 2.83 9.56
CA PHE A 12 -0.67 4.07 9.22
C PHE A 12 0.84 3.93 9.44
N ASP A 13 1.24 3.38 10.59
CA ASP A 13 2.64 3.16 10.95
C ASP A 13 3.28 2.14 10.02
N PHE A 14 2.58 1.03 9.74
CA PHE A 14 3.02 0.02 8.78
C PHE A 14 3.28 0.62 7.40
N LEU A 15 2.33 1.40 6.87
CA LEU A 15 2.46 2.04 5.55
C LEU A 15 3.61 3.05 5.55
N ASN A 16 3.73 3.91 6.56
CA ASN A 16 4.82 4.88 6.66
C ASN A 16 6.19 4.21 6.64
N GLU A 17 6.39 3.20 7.47
CA GLU A 17 7.67 2.49 7.57
C GLU A 17 8.05 1.84 6.23
N HIS A 18 7.11 1.10 5.63
CA HIS A 18 7.41 0.26 4.46
C HIS A 18 7.47 1.06 3.15
N ILE A 19 6.68 2.14 3.03
CA ILE A 19 6.80 3.07 1.90
C ILE A 19 8.15 3.79 1.97
N ARG A 20 8.55 4.34 3.13
CA ARG A 20 9.87 4.98 3.30
C ARG A 20 11.00 4.03 2.92
N ARG A 21 10.97 2.77 3.38
CA ARG A 21 11.99 1.77 3.03
C ARG A 21 12.04 1.45 1.53
N SER A 22 10.89 1.50 0.86
CA SER A 22 10.78 1.19 -0.57
C SER A 22 11.21 2.37 -1.46
N SER A 23 10.86 3.60 -1.08
CA SER A 23 11.18 4.81 -1.85
C SER A 23 12.69 5.08 -1.95
N PHE A 24 13.50 4.62 -0.99
CA PHE A 24 14.97 4.63 -1.10
C PHE A 24 15.53 3.68 -2.16
N ARG A 25 14.73 2.73 -2.67
CA ARG A 25 15.19 1.64 -3.55
C ARG A 25 14.64 1.70 -4.98
N THR A 26 13.63 2.52 -5.28
CA THR A 26 12.97 2.58 -6.60
C THR A 26 13.40 3.77 -7.47
N ARG A 27 13.23 3.61 -8.79
CA ARG A 27 13.53 4.64 -9.80
C ARG A 27 12.80 5.96 -9.47
N ALA A 28 13.47 7.07 -9.72
CA ALA A 28 13.01 8.43 -9.40
C ALA A 28 11.68 8.85 -10.07
N ASP A 29 11.16 8.05 -11.01
CA ASP A 29 9.92 8.29 -11.75
C ASP A 29 8.67 7.67 -11.11
N LEU A 30 8.82 6.84 -10.07
CA LEU A 30 7.71 6.22 -9.35
C LEU A 30 7.83 6.48 -7.85
N ALA A 31 7.03 7.42 -7.35
CA ALA A 31 6.90 7.70 -5.93
C ALA A 31 5.93 6.69 -5.28
N GLY A 32 6.31 6.18 -4.10
CA GLY A 32 5.54 5.21 -3.32
C GLY A 32 5.92 3.73 -3.50
N ALA A 33 5.17 2.85 -2.84
CA ALA A 33 5.35 1.40 -2.88
C ALA A 33 4.15 0.70 -3.54
N ALA A 34 4.40 -0.35 -4.32
CA ALA A 34 3.35 -1.10 -4.99
C ALA A 34 2.38 -1.72 -3.96
N SER A 35 1.09 -1.45 -4.11
CA SER A 35 0.02 -1.93 -3.20
C SER A 35 0.00 -3.46 -3.04
N GLY A 36 0.36 -4.21 -4.08
CA GLY A 36 0.48 -5.67 -4.01
C GLY A 36 1.59 -6.13 -3.06
N ASN A 37 2.77 -5.49 -3.11
CA ASN A 37 3.89 -5.80 -2.22
C ASN A 37 3.56 -5.43 -0.78
N LEU A 38 2.94 -4.27 -0.57
CA LEU A 38 2.50 -3.84 0.76
C LEU A 38 1.48 -4.82 1.35
N PHE A 39 0.52 -5.30 0.55
CA PHE A 39 -0.46 -6.27 1.04
C PHE A 39 0.20 -7.62 1.37
N GLY A 40 1.08 -8.13 0.50
CA GLY A 40 1.81 -9.38 0.79
C GLY A 40 2.68 -9.29 2.04
N LEU A 41 3.34 -8.16 2.28
CA LEU A 41 4.06 -7.91 3.53
C LEU A 41 3.13 -7.87 4.74
N LEU A 42 1.97 -7.21 4.61
CA LEU A 42 1.00 -7.13 5.68
C LEU A 42 0.41 -8.50 6.04
N GLU A 43 0.23 -9.40 5.06
CA GLU A 43 -0.20 -10.78 5.31
C GLU A 43 0.80 -11.56 6.18
N ILE A 44 2.09 -11.24 6.06
CA ILE A 44 3.19 -11.87 6.83
C ILE A 44 3.30 -11.24 8.23
N THR A 45 3.26 -9.90 8.32
CA THR A 45 3.55 -9.17 9.57
C THR A 45 2.33 -8.97 10.45
N ASN A 46 1.13 -8.83 9.87
CA ASN A 46 -0.12 -8.63 10.60
C ASN A 46 -1.32 -9.25 9.86
N ARG A 47 -1.38 -10.59 9.90
CA ARG A 47 -2.42 -11.38 9.24
C ARG A 47 -3.85 -11.02 9.66
N SER A 48 -4.04 -10.57 10.91
CA SER A 48 -5.36 -10.14 11.40
C SER A 48 -5.86 -8.90 10.65
N LEU A 49 -4.99 -7.90 10.52
CA LEU A 49 -5.29 -6.67 9.80
C LEU A 49 -5.46 -6.93 8.29
N ALA A 50 -4.61 -7.78 7.70
CA ALA A 50 -4.73 -8.18 6.31
C ALA A 50 -6.08 -8.86 6.00
N LYS A 51 -6.54 -9.79 6.87
CA LYS A 51 -7.86 -10.42 6.76
C LYS A 51 -8.99 -9.40 6.80
N LYS A 52 -8.89 -8.37 7.65
CA LYS A 52 -9.90 -7.30 7.72
C LYS A 52 -9.94 -6.44 6.47
N LEU A 53 -8.79 -6.23 5.82
CA LEU A 53 -8.65 -5.46 4.59
C LEU A 53 -9.17 -6.19 3.36
N ASP A 54 -9.37 -7.51 3.41
CA ASP A 54 -9.97 -8.29 2.32
C ASP A 54 -9.26 -8.07 0.96
N GLY A 55 -7.93 -8.09 1.00
CA GLY A 55 -7.09 -8.01 -0.20
C GLY A 55 -6.54 -6.62 -0.53
N ARG A 56 -5.85 -6.56 -1.67
CA ARG A 56 -5.18 -5.36 -2.19
C ARG A 56 -6.12 -4.16 -2.35
N LYS A 57 -7.34 -4.38 -2.86
CA LYS A 57 -8.32 -3.29 -3.08
C LYS A 57 -8.74 -2.63 -1.76
N GLY A 58 -8.93 -3.41 -0.70
CA GLY A 58 -9.28 -2.85 0.61
C GLY A 58 -8.09 -2.17 1.28
N LEU A 59 -6.85 -2.63 1.07
CA LEU A 59 -5.65 -1.89 1.46
C LEU A 59 -5.60 -0.50 0.80
N VAL A 60 -5.80 -0.42 -0.53
CA VAL A 60 -5.80 0.85 -1.26
C VAL A 60 -6.91 1.78 -0.76
N ALA A 61 -8.12 1.24 -0.56
CA ALA A 61 -9.25 2.01 -0.04
C ALA A 61 -9.01 2.53 1.39
N ALA A 62 -8.38 1.72 2.25
CA ALA A 62 -8.02 2.11 3.60
C ALA A 62 -6.91 3.17 3.62
N ALA A 63 -5.84 2.97 2.83
CA ALA A 63 -4.76 3.94 2.70
C ALA A 63 -5.26 5.31 2.23
N ARG A 64 -6.15 5.34 1.22
CA ARG A 64 -6.78 6.59 0.76
C ARG A 64 -7.56 7.31 1.87
N ARG A 65 -8.29 6.56 2.71
CA ARG A 65 -9.03 7.13 3.86
C ARG A 65 -8.11 7.63 4.97
N LEU A 66 -6.90 7.09 5.06
CA LEU A 66 -5.86 7.53 6.00
C LEU A 66 -5.01 8.69 5.45
N GLY A 67 -5.32 9.19 4.25
CA GLY A 67 -4.64 10.34 3.65
C GLY A 67 -3.42 9.98 2.78
N PHE A 68 -3.14 8.70 2.54
CA PHE A 68 -2.04 8.31 1.66
C PHE A 68 -2.44 8.52 0.18
N PRO A 69 -1.65 9.25 -0.62
CA PRO A 69 -1.87 9.37 -2.06
C PRO A 69 -1.73 8.03 -2.78
N ILE A 70 -2.58 7.82 -3.79
CA ILE A 70 -2.59 6.60 -4.62
C ILE A 70 -2.24 6.98 -6.06
N ASN A 71 -1.05 6.61 -6.49
CA ASN A 71 -0.53 6.88 -7.81
C ASN A 71 -0.75 5.68 -8.74
N ALA A 72 -1.29 5.92 -9.93
CA ALA A 72 -1.36 4.90 -10.96
C ALA A 72 -0.04 4.83 -11.72
N GLY A 73 0.67 3.71 -11.62
CA GLY A 73 1.88 3.46 -12.39
C GLY A 73 1.64 2.46 -13.52
N LYS A 74 2.27 2.69 -14.67
CA LYS A 74 2.36 1.67 -15.74
C LYS A 74 3.41 0.64 -15.33
N GLY A 75 3.02 -0.39 -14.59
CA GLY A 75 3.89 -1.54 -14.38
C GLY A 75 3.87 -2.43 -15.62
N GLY A 76 4.96 -2.43 -16.37
CA GLY A 76 5.10 -3.26 -17.57
C GLY A 76 5.06 -4.75 -17.21
N SER A 77 4.04 -5.47 -17.67
CA SER A 77 4.05 -6.93 -17.76
C SER A 77 4.18 -7.33 -19.23
N ARG A 78 4.97 -8.38 -19.52
CA ARG A 78 5.08 -9.01 -20.85
C ARG A 78 3.73 -9.50 -21.41
N SER A 79 2.67 -9.57 -20.60
CA SER A 79 1.36 -10.13 -20.96
C SER A 79 0.21 -9.11 -21.03
N GLY A 80 0.51 -7.80 -21.05
CA GLY A 80 -0.48 -6.73 -21.14
C GLY A 80 -0.30 -5.65 -20.08
N SER A 81 -0.75 -4.43 -20.37
CA SER A 81 -0.62 -3.28 -19.47
C SER A 81 -1.53 -3.43 -18.26
N VAL A 82 -1.00 -3.96 -17.15
CA VAL A 82 -1.70 -3.90 -15.85
C VAL A 82 -1.39 -2.54 -15.23
N ILE A 83 -2.44 -1.78 -14.89
CA ILE A 83 -2.27 -0.57 -14.09
C ILE A 83 -1.97 -1.01 -12.66
N TRP A 84 -0.81 -0.62 -12.14
CA TRP A 84 -0.41 -0.87 -10.77
C TRP A 84 -0.77 0.34 -9.91
N GLU A 85 -1.36 0.10 -8.75
CA GLU A 85 -1.61 1.14 -7.75
C GLU A 85 -0.42 1.20 -6.78
N PHE A 86 0.23 2.35 -6.70
CA PHE A 86 1.30 2.67 -5.77
C PHE A 86 0.74 3.54 -4.65
N ILE A 87 1.08 3.21 -3.41
CA ILE A 87 0.71 3.98 -2.22
C ILE A 87 1.95 4.77 -1.82
N ASP A 88 1.82 6.08 -1.77
CA ASP A 88 2.92 6.98 -1.46
C ASP A 88 2.71 7.68 -0.12
N LEU A 89 3.78 8.28 0.43
CA LEU A 89 3.69 9.00 1.69
C LEU A 89 2.80 10.23 1.54
N PRO A 90 1.99 10.57 2.55
CA PRO A 90 1.36 11.88 2.63
C PRO A 90 2.44 12.97 2.74
N ASP A 91 2.22 14.10 2.07
CA ASP A 91 3.04 15.32 2.20
C ASP A 91 3.09 15.85 3.64
#